data_AF-A0A935R5W3-F1
#
_entry.id   AF-A0A935R5W3-F1
#
_cell.length_a   1.000
_cell.length_b   1.000
_cell.length_c   1.000
_cell.angle_alpha   90.00
_cell.angle_beta   90.00
_cell.angle_gamma   90.00
#
_symmetry.space_group_name_H-M   'P 1'
#
loop_
_entity.id
_entity.type
_entity.pdbx_description
1 polymer ?
#
loop_
_entity_poly.entity_id
_entity_poly.type
_entity_poly.pdbx_seq_one_letter_code
_entity_poly.pdbx_strand_id
1 'polypeptide(L)' 'MATKAPQTAESKSDLKTTRASVSFPSDLYVTLEKIAKEKKVSVAWIVRDAAEKYVNEQWPLLADRG' A
#
# COMPACT_ATOMS: atom_id res chain seq x y z
N MET A 1 29.95 -26.78 8.95
CA MET A 1 28.70 -26.37 9.60
C MET A 1 27.87 -25.60 8.59
N ALA A 2 26.81 -26.20 8.06
CA ALA A 2 25.89 -25.53 7.13
C ALA A 2 24.48 -26.08 7.37
N THR A 3 23.60 -25.24 7.92
CA THR A 3 22.17 -25.52 7.96
C THR A 3 21.43 -24.35 7.31
N LYS A 4 20.84 -24.65 6.15
CA LYS A 4 19.90 -23.81 5.41
C LYS A 4 18.68 -23.51 6.26
N ALA A 5 18.20 -22.26 6.25
CA ALA A 5 16.87 -21.91 6.75
C ALA A 5 15.79 -22.30 5.72
N PRO A 6 14.60 -22.74 6.17
CA PRO A 6 13.62 -23.40 5.32
C PRO A 6 12.75 -22.41 4.53
N GLN A 7 12.46 -22.78 3.29
CA GLN A 7 11.36 -22.25 2.49
C GLN A 7 10.12 -23.10 2.81
N THR A 8 9.05 -22.48 3.31
CA THR A 8 7.72 -23.11 3.38
C THR A 8 6.66 -22.09 2.97
N ALA A 9 5.78 -22.58 2.10
CA ALA A 9 4.85 -21.89 1.22
C ALA A 9 3.59 -21.32 1.90
N GLU A 10 2.93 -20.38 1.21
CA GLU A 10 1.48 -20.45 1.00
C GLU A 10 1.07 -19.56 -0.20
N SER A 11 0.87 -20.20 -1.35
CA SER A 11 0.23 -19.61 -2.52
C SER A 11 -1.27 -19.47 -2.25
N LYS A 12 -1.72 -18.27 -1.85
CA LYS A 12 -3.13 -17.88 -1.91
C LYS A 12 -3.36 -17.08 -3.19
N SER A 13 -3.92 -17.76 -4.19
CA SER A 13 -4.81 -17.26 -5.25
C SER A 13 -4.65 -15.79 -5.67
N ASP A 14 -4.17 -15.64 -6.90
CA ASP A 14 -3.97 -14.46 -7.74
C ASP A 14 -4.97 -13.29 -7.57
N LEU A 15 -4.84 -12.50 -6.51
CA LEU A 15 -4.98 -11.06 -6.66
C LEU A 15 -3.61 -10.57 -7.08
N LYS A 16 -3.44 -10.20 -8.37
CA LYS A 16 -2.20 -9.62 -8.92
C LYS A 16 -1.82 -8.37 -8.11
N THR A 17 -1.13 -8.57 -7.00
CA THR A 17 -0.74 -7.53 -6.06
C THR A 17 0.68 -7.13 -6.43
N THR A 18 0.81 -6.01 -7.14
CA THR A 18 2.12 -5.44 -7.46
C THR A 18 2.65 -4.69 -6.25
N ARG A 19 3.81 -5.08 -5.76
CA ARG A 19 4.52 -4.34 -4.71
C ARG A 19 5.29 -3.18 -5.36
N ALA A 20 4.93 -1.95 -5.03
CA ALA A 20 5.75 -0.78 -5.30
C ALA A 20 6.56 -0.41 -4.06
N SER A 21 7.82 -0.02 -4.24
CA SER A 21 8.62 0.60 -3.18
C SER A 21 8.73 2.08 -3.49
N VAL A 22 8.25 2.91 -2.58
CA VAL A 22 8.30 4.38 -2.70
C VAL A 22 8.93 4.95 -1.45
N SER A 23 9.79 5.95 -1.63
CA SER A 23 10.39 6.70 -0.52
C SER A 23 9.54 7.93 -0.25
N PHE A 24 9.17 8.13 1.01
CA PHE A 24 8.45 9.33 1.45
C PHE A 24 9.44 10.33 2.06
N PRO A 25 9.26 11.64 1.84
CA PRO A 25 9.99 12.64 2.62
C PRO A 25 9.63 12.53 4.10
N SER A 26 10.60 12.83 4.97
CA SER A 26 10.53 12.62 6.42
C SER A 26 9.27 13.22 7.05
N ASP A 27 8.95 14.47 6.69
CA ASP A 27 7.80 15.20 7.22
C ASP A 27 6.46 14.54 6.87
N LEU A 28 6.34 14.00 5.65
CA LEU A 28 5.14 13.26 5.24
C LEU A 28 5.03 11.94 5.98
N TYR A 29 6.13 11.20 6.14
CA TYR A 29 6.12 9.92 6.85
C TYR A 29 5.68 10.09 8.31
N VAL A 30 6.22 11.09 9.02
CA VAL A 30 5.81 11.42 10.40
C VAL A 30 4.32 11.74 10.49
N THR A 31 3.78 12.46 9.51
CA THR A 31 2.36 12.79 9.44
C THR A 31 1.51 11.54 9.21
N LEU A 32 1.92 10.67 8.28
CA LEU A 32 1.26 9.39 8.03
C LEU A 32 1.29 8.48 9.25
N GLU A 33 2.40 8.45 10.00
CA GLU A 33 2.50 7.69 11.25
C GLU A 33 1.53 8.19 12.33
N LYS A 34 1.35 9.51 12.46
CA LYS A 34 0.37 10.09 13.40
C LYS A 34 -1.05 9.66 13.03
N ILE A 35 -1.40 9.77 11.75
CA ILE A 35 -2.72 9.35 11.24
C ILE A 35 -2.93 7.84 11.42
N ALA A 36 -1.87 7.04 11.19
CA ALA A 36 -1.89 5.59 11.36
C ALA A 36 -2.20 5.21 12.81
N LYS A 37 -1.52 5.86 13.76
CA LYS A 37 -1.75 5.67 15.20
C LYS A 37 -3.16 6.05 15.62
N GLU A 38 -3.66 7.20 15.16
CA GLU A 38 -5.00 7.69 15.48
C GLU A 38 -6.09 6.75 14.94
N LYS A 39 -5.95 6.29 13.69
CA LYS A 39 -6.89 5.37 13.05
C LYS A 39 -6.67 3.90 13.40
N LYS A 40 -5.64 3.57 14.20
CA LYS A 40 -5.23 2.20 14.55
C LYS A 40 -4.97 1.31 13.33
N VAL A 41 -4.41 1.89 12.28
CA VAL A 41 -4.06 1.20 11.03
C VAL A 41 -2.55 1.30 10.79
N SER A 42 -2.03 0.56 9.82
CA SER A 42 -0.63 0.67 9.40
C SER A 42 -0.45 1.76 8.34
N VAL A 43 0.77 2.30 8.21
CA VAL A 43 1.11 3.27 7.15
C VAL A 43 0.82 2.70 5.76
N ALA A 44 1.09 1.41 5.54
CA ALA A 44 0.78 0.73 4.28
C ALA A 44 -0.73 0.72 3.96
N TRP A 45 -1.59 0.59 4.98
CA TRP A 45 -3.04 0.69 4.80
C TRP A 45 -3.45 2.11 4.37
N ILE A 46 -2.85 3.15 4.97
CA ILE A 46 -3.12 4.54 4.58
C ILE A 46 -2.70 4.79 3.13
N VAL A 47 -1.52 4.32 2.73
CA VAL A 47 -1.04 4.46 1.34
C VAL A 47 -1.99 3.79 0.37
N ARG A 48 -2.51 2.61 0.72
CA ARG A 48 -3.52 1.91 -0.08
C ARG A 48 -4.83 2.70 -0.16
N ASP A 49 -5.41 3.12 0.97
CA ASP A 49 -6.65 3.91 1.00
C ASP A 49 -6.52 5.24 0.24
N ALA A 50 -5.39 5.92 0.39
CA ALA A 50 -5.08 7.15 -0.33
C ALA A 50 -4.94 6.90 -1.85
N ALA A 51 -4.34 5.79 -2.26
CA ALA A 51 -4.26 5.41 -3.66
C ALA A 51 -5.66 5.10 -4.25
N GLU A 52 -6.49 4.37 -3.52
CA GLU A 52 -7.87 4.07 -3.96
C GLU A 52 -8.70 5.35 -4.09
N LYS A 53 -8.59 6.28 -3.15
CA LYS A 53 -9.23 7.60 -3.21
C LYS A 53 -8.71 8.44 -4.36
N TYR A 54 -7.39 8.51 -4.53
CA TYR A 54 -6.76 9.25 -5.62
C TYR A 54 -7.23 8.75 -6.97
N VAL A 55 -7.27 7.43 -7.19
CA VAL A 55 -7.80 6.86 -8.44
C VAL A 55 -9.26 7.22 -8.63
N ASN A 56 -10.11 7.10 -7.61
CA ASN A 56 -11.52 7.49 -7.70
C ASN A 56 -11.72 8.98 -7.94
N GLU A 57 -10.87 9.86 -7.40
CA GLU A 57 -10.92 11.31 -7.63
C GLU A 57 -10.38 11.69 -9.02
N GLN A 58 -9.44 10.93 -9.58
CA GLN A 58 -8.96 11.14 -10.95
C GLN A 58 -9.90 10.51 -12.01
N TRP A 59 -10.62 9.44 -11.68
CA TRP A 59 -11.53 8.75 -12.61
C TRP A 59 -12.78 9.52 -13.09
N PRO A 60 -13.37 10.52 -12.41
CA PRO A 60 -14.43 11.35 -13.01
C PRO A 60 -13.97 12.02 -14.32
N LEU A 61 -12.66 12.18 -14.57
CA LEU A 61 -12.14 12.69 -15.83
C LEU A 61 -12.16 11.66 -16.97
N LEU A 62 -12.34 10.36 -16.68
CA LEU A 62 -12.40 9.27 -17.66
C LEU A 62 -13.83 8.80 -17.95
N ALA A 63 -14.81 9.18 -17.13
CA ALA A 63 -16.22 8.81 -17.29
C ALA A 63 -16.95 9.61 -18.39
N ASP A 64 -16.39 10.74 -18.85
CA ASP A 64 -16.97 11.59 -19.89
C ASP A 64 -16.57 11.17 -21.33
N ARG A 65 -15.81 10.07 -21.47
CA ARG A 65 -15.40 9.55 -22.79
C ARG A 65 -15.88 8.11 -22.99
N GLY A 66 -17.21 7.93 -23.04
CA GLY A 66 -17.89 6.69 -23.40
C GLY A 66 -19.12 6.96 -24.25
#